data_AF-A0A9W6U8F5-F1
#
_entry.id   AF-A0A9W6U8F5-F1
#
_cell.length_a   1.000
_cell.length_b   1.000
_cell.length_c   1.000
_cell.angle_alpha   90.00
_cell.angle_beta   90.00
_cell.angle_gamma   90.00
#
_symmetry.space_group_name_H-M   'P 1'
#
loop_
_entity.id
_entity.type
_entity.pdbx_description
1 polymer ?
#
loop_
_entity_poly.entity_id
_entity_poly.type
_entity_poly.pdbx_seq_one_letter_code
_entity_poly.pdbx_strand_id
1 'polypeptide(L)'
;MPIEQLKTVLRLQATVVEGFGRGGKQLGCPTANLSSKDLGDLLEQLPTGIYCGWATVDGQGPYKAVASIGWNPFFKNKVRQALEEERGG
;
A
#
# COMPACT_ATOMS: atom_id res chain seq x y z
N MET A 1 -18.37 7.35 -3.56
CA MET A 1 -17.61 6.78 -4.70
C MET A 1 -18.05 5.34 -4.89
N PRO A 2 -18.33 4.87 -6.11
CA PRO A 2 -18.62 3.47 -6.36
C PRO A 2 -17.34 2.62 -6.15
N ILE A 3 -17.52 1.41 -5.63
CA ILE A 3 -16.45 0.40 -5.64
C ILE A 3 -16.46 -0.23 -7.02
N GLU A 4 -15.36 -0.11 -7.75
CA GLU A 4 -15.19 -0.72 -9.07
C GLU A 4 -14.37 -1.98 -8.96
N GLN A 5 -14.86 -3.06 -9.56
CA GLN A 5 -14.11 -4.31 -9.63
C GLN A 5 -12.99 -4.18 -10.67
N LEU A 6 -11.77 -4.52 -10.27
CA LEU A 6 -10.63 -4.54 -11.18
C LEU A 6 -10.81 -5.63 -12.23
N LYS A 7 -10.56 -5.28 -13.50
CA LYS A 7 -10.56 -6.24 -14.62
C LYS A 7 -9.43 -7.28 -14.51
N THR A 8 -8.34 -6.91 -13.84
CA THR A 8 -7.16 -7.75 -13.62
C THR A 8 -6.77 -7.68 -12.14
N VAL A 9 -6.47 -8.83 -11.55
CA VAL A 9 -6.01 -8.90 -10.16
C VAL A 9 -4.62 -8.28 -10.06
N LEU A 10 -4.47 -7.29 -9.19
CA LEU A 10 -3.18 -6.71 -8.85
C LEU A 10 -2.52 -7.54 -7.76
N ARG A 11 -1.25 -7.90 -7.96
CA ARG A 11 -0.42 -8.57 -6.95
C ARG A 11 0.82 -7.73 -6.71
N LEU A 12 1.03 -7.34 -5.46
CA LEU A 12 2.20 -6.60 -5.01
C LEU A 12 2.94 -7.45 -3.99
N GLN A 13 4.26 -7.49 -4.10
CA GLN A 13 5.13 -8.13 -3.12
C GLN A 13 6.36 -7.26 -2.94
N ALA A 14 6.60 -6.83 -1.71
CA ALA A 14 7.70 -5.94 -1.39
C ALA A 14 8.03 -6.04 0.10
N THR A 15 9.26 -5.66 0.44
CA THR A 15 9.69 -5.51 1.82
C THR A 15 8.95 -4.36 2.48
N VAL A 16 8.50 -4.56 3.72
CA VAL A 16 7.97 -3.47 4.55
C VAL A 16 9.11 -2.59 5.01
N VAL A 17 9.00 -1.29 4.77
CA VAL A 17 10.01 -0.30 5.12
C VAL A 17 9.46 0.78 6.06
N GLU A 18 10.34 1.43 6.81
CA GLU A 18 9.95 2.56 7.63
C GLU A 18 9.47 3.74 6.77
N GLY A 19 8.41 4.40 7.23
CA GLY A 19 7.93 5.64 6.64
C GLY A 19 8.67 6.87 7.15
N PHE A 20 8.34 8.04 6.61
CA PHE A 20 9.06 9.30 6.85
C PHE A 20 8.69 10.01 8.18
N GLY A 21 8.49 9.27 9.27
CA GLY A 21 8.50 9.86 10.62
C GLY A 21 7.28 10.69 11.06
N ARG A 22 6.06 10.34 10.63
CA ARG A 22 4.78 10.83 11.21
C ARG A 22 3.79 9.68 11.40
N GLY A 23 4.25 8.64 12.10
CA GLY A 23 3.68 7.28 12.08
C GLY A 23 2.19 7.18 12.42
N GLY A 24 1.54 6.16 11.83
CA GLY A 24 0.14 5.77 12.04
C GLY A 24 -0.28 5.55 13.51
N LYS A 25 0.67 5.52 14.45
CA LYS A 25 0.41 5.62 15.90
C LYS A 25 -0.41 6.85 16.28
N GLN A 26 -0.36 7.93 15.51
CA GLN A 26 -1.10 9.16 15.81
C GLN A 26 -2.54 9.17 15.28
N LEU A 27 -2.87 8.25 14.36
CA LEU A 27 -4.18 8.11 13.73
C LEU A 27 -4.97 6.89 14.22
N GLY A 28 -4.38 6.07 15.09
CA GLY A 28 -5.00 4.84 15.62
C GLY A 28 -5.01 3.66 14.65
N CYS A 29 -4.34 3.78 13.50
CA CYS A 29 -4.31 2.77 12.45
C CYS A 29 -2.85 2.48 12.04
N PRO A 30 -2.31 1.27 12.32
CA PRO A 30 -0.99 0.91 11.84
C PRO A 30 -1.01 0.81 10.31
N THR A 31 -0.02 1.43 9.65
CA THR A 31 0.15 1.38 8.20
C THR A 31 1.56 0.91 7.86
N ALA A 32 1.66 -0.04 6.92
CA ALA A 32 2.93 -0.54 6.42
C ALA A 32 3.29 0.15 5.10
N ASN A 33 4.52 0.65 4.96
CA ASN A 33 5.00 1.17 3.67
C ASN A 33 5.69 0.04 2.89
N LEU A 34 5.38 -0.10 1.61
CA LEU A 34 6.07 -1.05 0.73
C LEU A 34 7.27 -0.41 0.04
N SER A 35 8.38 -1.14 -0.05
CA SER A 35 9.60 -0.74 -0.76
C SER A 35 9.31 -0.44 -2.23
N SER A 36 9.46 0.82 -2.64
CA SER A 36 9.35 1.22 -4.05
C SER A 36 10.43 0.57 -4.92
N LYS A 37 11.59 0.24 -4.34
CA LYS A 37 12.68 -0.45 -5.03
C LYS A 37 12.29 -1.88 -5.43
N ASP A 38 11.54 -2.57 -4.57
CA ASP A 38 11.12 -3.95 -4.82
C ASP A 38 9.99 -4.00 -5.84
N LEU A 39 9.11 -2.99 -5.83
CA LEU A 39 7.99 -2.90 -6.77
C LEU A 39 8.43 -2.39 -8.16
N GLY A 40 9.49 -1.59 -8.26
CA GLY A 40 10.04 -1.10 -9.52
C GLY A 40 8.99 -0.50 -10.46
N ASP A 41 9.08 -0.82 -11.75
CA ASP A 41 8.21 -0.29 -12.82
C ASP A 41 6.73 -0.67 -12.65
N LEU A 42 6.43 -1.77 -11.91
CA LEU A 42 5.05 -2.15 -11.62
C LEU A 42 4.36 -1.03 -10.86
N LEU A 43 5.02 -0.42 -9.88
CA LEU A 43 4.44 0.65 -9.09
C LEU A 43 4.11 1.88 -9.94
N GLU A 44 4.84 2.15 -11.02
CA GLU A 44 4.56 3.31 -11.90
C GLU A 44 3.36 3.09 -12.83
N GLN A 45 3.12 1.84 -13.23
CA GLN A 45 2.03 1.48 -14.15
C GLN A 45 0.64 1.44 -13.50
N LEU A 46 0.58 1.32 -12.18
CA LEU A 46 -0.69 1.23 -11.47
C LEU A 46 -1.45 2.54 -11.51
N PRO A 47 -2.78 2.57 -11.45
CA PRO A 47 -3.50 3.81 -11.21
C PRO A 47 -3.26 4.31 -9.77
N THR A 48 -3.36 5.62 -9.55
CA THR A 48 -3.38 6.18 -8.20
C THR A 48 -4.77 5.95 -7.62
N GLY A 49 -4.86 5.49 -6.39
CA GLY A 49 -6.15 5.21 -5.78
C GLY A 49 -6.08 4.42 -4.48
N ILE A 50 -7.27 4.12 -3.97
CA ILE A 50 -7.48 3.23 -2.84
C ILE A 50 -7.99 1.89 -3.37
N TYR A 51 -7.35 0.82 -2.93
CA TYR A 51 -7.61 -0.55 -3.32
C TYR A 51 -8.00 -1.34 -2.10
N CYS A 52 -8.87 -2.33 -2.25
CA CYS A 52 -9.19 -3.27 -1.18
C CYS A 52 -8.94 -4.70 -1.66
N GLY A 53 -8.45 -5.55 -0.77
CA GLY A 53 -8.12 -6.92 -1.11
C GLY A 53 -7.63 -7.72 0.08
N TRP A 54 -6.69 -8.61 -0.20
CA TRP A 54 -6.10 -9.53 0.76
C TRP A 54 -4.60 -9.38 0.78
N ALA A 55 -3.99 -9.55 1.95
CA ALA A 55 -2.56 -9.50 2.11
C ALA A 55 -2.05 -10.57 3.08
N THR A 56 -0.76 -10.83 2.99
CA THR A 56 -0.02 -11.75 3.85
C THR A 56 1.28 -11.11 4.27
N VAL A 57 1.69 -11.33 5.52
CA VAL A 57 2.96 -10.85 6.07
C VAL A 57 3.68 -12.00 6.73
N ASP A 58 4.95 -12.22 6.39
CA ASP A 58 5.80 -13.29 6.96
C ASP A 58 5.15 -14.68 6.97
N GLY A 59 4.41 -15.01 5.89
CA GLY A 59 3.71 -16.28 5.74
C GLY A 59 2.39 -16.40 6.52
N GLN A 60 1.97 -15.35 7.22
CA GLN A 60 0.68 -15.30 7.93
C GLN A 60 -0.39 -14.57 7.10
N GLY A 61 -1.67 -14.92 7.33
CA GLY A 61 -2.83 -14.38 6.62
C GLY A 61 -3.72 -15.47 5.98
N PRO A 62 -4.59 -15.14 5.00
CA PRO A 62 -4.77 -13.80 4.41
C PRO A 62 -5.58 -12.86 5.33
N TYR A 63 -5.18 -11.60 5.37
CA TYR A 63 -5.88 -10.54 6.09
C TYR A 63 -6.61 -9.61 5.14
N LYS A 64 -7.75 -9.06 5.57
CA LYS A 64 -8.43 -8.01 4.80
C LYS A 64 -7.57 -6.76 4.86
N ALA A 65 -7.22 -6.25 3.68
CA ALA A 65 -6.31 -5.13 3.55
C ALA A 65 -6.89 -4.01 2.67
N VAL A 66 -6.49 -2.78 2.99
CA VAL A 66 -6.68 -1.61 2.14
C VAL A 66 -5.31 -1.11 1.72
N ALA A 67 -5.12 -0.90 0.42
CA ALA A 67 -3.89 -0.35 -0.13
C ALA A 67 -4.11 1.05 -0.70
N SER A 68 -3.23 2.00 -0.33
CA SER A 68 -3.19 3.33 -0.94
C SER A 68 -2.00 3.44 -1.85
N ILE A 69 -2.23 3.62 -3.16
CA ILE A 69 -1.19 3.86 -4.16
C ILE A 69 -1.25 5.32 -4.58
N GLY A 70 -0.16 6.07 -4.38
CA GLY A 70 -0.13 7.47 -4.78
C GLY A 70 1.23 8.15 -4.68
N TRP A 71 1.26 9.40 -5.10
CA TRP A 71 2.46 10.24 -5.08
C TRP A 71 2.69 10.81 -3.69
N ASN A 72 3.94 10.78 -3.23
CA ASN A 72 4.32 11.42 -1.99
C ASN A 72 4.69 12.91 -2.24
N PRO A 73 3.89 13.88 -1.75
CA PRO A 73 4.15 15.31 -1.95
C PRO A 73 5.41 15.81 -1.23
N PHE A 74 5.85 15.13 -0.16
CA PHE A 74 7.09 15.46 0.56
C PHE A 74 8.35 15.15 -0.26
N PHE A 75 8.23 14.33 -1.31
CA PHE A 75 9.32 14.01 -2.25
C PHE A 75 9.16 14.73 -3.59
N LYS A 76 8.50 15.89 -3.62
CA LYS A 76 8.18 16.63 -4.86
C LYS A 76 7.47 15.74 -5.89
N ASN A 77 6.65 14.79 -5.45
CA ASN A 77 5.99 13.78 -6.30
C ASN A 77 6.96 12.93 -7.14
N LYS A 78 8.20 12.71 -6.70
CA LYS A 78 9.15 11.83 -7.41
C LYS A 78 9.09 10.37 -6.97
N VAL A 79 8.41 10.11 -5.85
CA VAL A 79 8.32 8.77 -5.25
C VAL A 79 6.86 8.42 -5.08
N ARG A 80 6.47 7.30 -5.66
CA ARG A 80 5.18 6.67 -5.43
C ARG A 80 5.28 5.73 -4.24
N GLN A 81 4.21 5.61 -3.47
CA GLN A 81 4.16 4.74 -2.30
C GLN A 81 2.92 3.85 -2.36
N ALA A 82 3.08 2.61 -1.93
CA ALA A 82 1.98 1.72 -1.58
C ALA A 82 1.98 1.57 -0.05
N LEU A 83 0.83 1.87 0.56
CA LEU A 83 0.59 1.70 1.99
C LEU A 83 -0.44 0.60 2.18
N GLU A 84 -0.25 -0.28 3.16
CA GLU A 84 -1.23 -1.30 3.51
C GLU A 84 -1.75 -1.11 4.94
N GLU A 85 -3.07 -1.23 5.13
CA GLU A 85 -3.76 -1.32 6.42
C GLU A 85 -4.35 -2.72 6.57
N GLU A 86 -4.04 -3.39 7.67
CA GLU A 86 -4.73 -4.60 8.11
C GLU A 86 -5.94 -4.20 8.98
N ARG A 87 -7.16 -4.61 8.59
CA ARG A 87 -8.29 -4.57 9.52
C ARG A 87 -8.38 -5.91 10.26
N GLY A 88 -7.60 -6.01 11.34
CA GLY A 88 -7.74 -7.07 12.34
C GLY A 88 -9.10 -6.98 13.05
N GLY A 89 -9.71 -8.15 13.28
CA GLY A 89 -11.03 -8.31 13.93
C GLY A 89 -11.00 -8.14 15.44
#